data_AF-A0A090DCB9-F1
#
_entry.id   AF-A0A090DCB9-F1
#
_cell.length_a   1.000
_cell.length_b   1.000
_cell.length_c   1.000
_cell.angle_alpha   90.00
_cell.angle_beta   90.00
_cell.angle_gamma   90.00
#
_symmetry.space_group_name_H-M   'P 1'
#
loop_
_entity.id
_entity.type
_entity.pdbx_description
1 polymer ?
#
loop_
_entity_poly.entity_id
_entity_poly.type
_entity_poly.pdbx_seq_one_letter_code
_entity_poly.pdbx_strand_id
1 'polypeptide(L)' 'MQTELTAEEKSKDEFFERLAKLSEEMVGKHGKDFSMGALVLAARWIAENRAGSLKTN' A
#
# COMPACT_ATOMS: atom_id res chain seq x y z
N MET A 1 28.91 -1.75 -6.29
CA MET A 1 28.25 -1.28 -5.05
C MET A 1 27.02 -2.14 -4.86
N GLN A 2 27.09 -3.12 -3.97
CA GLN A 2 26.02 -4.09 -3.73
C GLN A 2 25.24 -3.58 -2.53
N THR A 3 24.15 -2.87 -2.76
CA THR A 3 23.24 -2.47 -1.68
C THR A 3 22.45 -3.71 -1.30
N GLU A 4 22.95 -4.46 -0.32
CA GLU A 4 22.15 -5.49 0.33
C GLU A 4 20.89 -4.83 0.87
N LEU A 5 19.73 -5.20 0.32
CA LEU A 5 18.42 -4.73 0.78
C LEU A 5 18.36 -4.97 2.29
N THR A 6 18.28 -3.89 3.05
CA THR A 6 18.07 -3.91 4.48
C THR A 6 16.78 -4.67 4.80
N ALA A 7 16.66 -5.22 6.01
CA ALA A 7 15.45 -5.93 6.42
C ALA A 7 14.18 -5.06 6.27
N GLU A 8 14.32 -3.74 6.42
CA GLU A 8 13.24 -2.78 6.17
C GLU A 8 12.86 -2.69 4.70
N GLU A 9 13.84 -2.69 3.79
CA GLU A 9 13.58 -2.65 2.34
C GLU A 9 12.88 -3.93 1.88
N LYS A 10 13.31 -5.10 2.37
CA LYS A 10 12.62 -6.38 2.09
C LYS A 10 11.18 -6.37 2.58
N SER A 11 10.95 -5.87 3.79
CA SER A 11 9.60 -5.75 4.36
C SER A 11 8.73 -4.82 3.51
N LYS A 12 9.25 -3.66 3.11
CA LYS A 12 8.55 -2.72 2.23
C LYS A 12 8.21 -3.35 0.88
N ASP A 13 9.14 -4.05 0.26
CA ASP A 13 8.94 -4.73 -1.02
C ASP A 13 7.83 -5.80 -0.93
N GLU A 14 7.79 -6.59 0.16
CA GLU A 14 6.70 -7.54 0.38
C GLU A 14 5.32 -6.86 0.47
N PHE A 15 5.24 -5.70 1.12
CA PHE A 15 3.99 -4.93 1.18
C PHE A 15 3.62 -4.37 -0.20
N PHE A 16 4.59 -3.89 -0.98
CA PHE A 16 4.36 -3.43 -2.35
C PHE A 16 3.86 -4.56 -3.25
N GLU A 17 4.45 -5.75 -3.16
CA GLU A 17 3.97 -6.91 -3.92
C GLU A 17 2.53 -7.31 -3.55
N ARG A 18 2.20 -7.31 -2.25
CA ARG A 18 0.83 -7.62 -1.80
C ARG A 18 -0.16 -6.57 -2.27
N LEU A 19 0.19 -5.29 -2.21
CA LEU A 19 -0.63 -4.19 -2.72
C LEU A 19 -0.84 -4.32 -4.23
N ALA A 20 0.20 -4.69 -4.99
CA ALA A 20 0.10 -4.90 -6.43
C ALA A 20 -0.87 -6.05 -6.76
N LYS A 21 -0.72 -7.21 -6.10
CA LYS A 21 -1.62 -8.37 -6.28
C LYS A 21 -3.06 -8.03 -5.93
N LEU A 22 -3.28 -7.33 -4.81
CA LEU A 22 -4.62 -6.89 -4.41
C LEU A 22 -5.22 -5.93 -5.44
N SER A 23 -4.42 -4.99 -5.94
CA SER A 23 -4.85 -4.04 -6.97
C SER A 23 -5.28 -4.77 -8.24
N GLU A 24 -4.49 -5.75 -8.69
CA GLU A 24 -4.79 -6.57 -9.86
C GLU A 24 -6.10 -7.36 -9.70
N GLU A 25 -6.32 -7.97 -8.52
CA GLU A 25 -7.55 -8.68 -8.21
C GLU A 25 -8.78 -7.74 -8.24
N MET A 26 -8.65 -6.54 -7.65
CA MET A 26 -9.71 -5.54 -7.67
C MET A 26 -10.00 -5.07 -9.10
N VAL A 27 -8.97 -4.85 -9.92
CA VAL A 27 -9.13 -4.45 -11.33
C VAL A 27 -9.84 -5.54 -12.12
N GLY A 28 -9.47 -6.81 -11.92
CA GLY A 28 -10.10 -7.94 -12.59
C GLY A 28 -11.59 -8.12 -12.24
N LYS A 29 -11.97 -7.81 -11.00
CA LYS A 29 -13.36 -7.97 -10.51
C LYS A 29 -14.25 -6.75 -10.74
N HIS A 30 -13.72 -5.54 -10.58
CA HIS A 30 -14.51 -4.31 -10.50
C HIS A 30 -14.08 -3.23 -11.50
N GLY A 31 -13.00 -3.44 -12.24
CA GLY A 31 -12.48 -2.48 -13.22
C GLY A 31 -11.47 -1.50 -12.64
N LYS A 32 -10.69 -0.89 -13.54
CA LYS A 32 -9.54 -0.05 -13.22
C LYS A 32 -9.89 1.21 -12.42
N ASP A 33 -10.99 1.87 -12.79
CA ASP A 33 -11.39 3.14 -12.18
C ASP A 33 -11.81 2.97 -10.71
N PHE A 34 -12.50 1.87 -10.41
CA PHE A 34 -12.86 1.52 -9.03
C PHE A 34 -11.63 1.24 -8.17
N SER A 35 -10.72 0.39 -8.65
CA SER A 35 -9.51 0.02 -7.89
C SER A 35 -8.63 1.22 -7.60
N MET A 36 -8.44 2.09 -8.61
CA MET A 36 -7.67 3.32 -8.44
C MET A 36 -8.31 4.25 -7.41
N GLY A 37 -9.62 4.47 -7.51
CA GLY A 37 -10.36 5.31 -6.55
C GLY A 37 -10.28 4.77 -5.12
N ALA A 38 -10.41 3.46 -4.94
CA ALA A 38 -10.34 2.81 -3.63
C ALA A 38 -8.94 2.95 -2.99
N LEU A 39 -7.87 2.76 -3.76
CA LEU A 39 -6.50 2.92 -3.28
C LEU A 39 -6.17 4.38 -2.94
N VAL A 40 -6.63 5.33 -3.76
CA VAL A 40 -6.50 6.77 -3.47
C VAL A 40 -7.25 7.14 -2.19
N LEU A 41 -8.46 6.58 -1.98
CA LEU A 41 -9.22 6.80 -0.76
C LEU A 41 -8.51 6.22 0.47
N ALA A 42 -7.93 5.02 0.36
CA ALA A 42 -7.14 4.40 1.42
C ALA A 42 -5.89 5.23 1.76
N ALA A 43 -5.16 5.69 0.74
CA ALA A 43 -4.00 6.58 0.92
C ALA A 43 -4.41 7.89 1.61
N ARG A 44 -5.53 8.48 1.20
CA ARG A 44 -6.07 9.70 1.83
C ARG A 44 -6.45 9.46 3.28
N TRP A 45 -7.05 8.33 3.62
CA TRP A 45 -7.40 7.99 5.00
C TRP A 45 -6.17 7.86 5.91
N ILE A 46 -5.06 7.31 5.38
CA ILE A 46 -3.76 7.27 6.07
C ILE A 46 -3.21 8.69 6.26
N ALA A 47 -3.22 9.51 5.20
CA ALA A 47 -2.75 10.89 5.23
C ALA A 47 -3.57 11.80 6.18
N GLU A 48 -4.87 11.56 6.28
CA GLU A 48 -5.77 12.25 7.21
C GLU A 48 -5.58 11.81 8.68
N ASN A 49 -4.60 10.95 8.96
CA ASN A 49 -4.28 10.39 10.27
C ASN A 49 -5.48 9.67 10.94
N ARG A 50 -6.50 9.32 10.15
CA ARG A 50 -7.66 8.51 10.59
C ARG A 50 -7.26 7.04 10.79
N ALA A 51 -6.09 6.65 10.29
CA ALA A 51 -5.45 5.37 10.53
C ALA A 51 -5.01 5.11 11.97
N GLY A 52 -5.05 6.14 12.79
CA GLY A 52 -4.81 6.03 14.21
C GLY A 52 -3.98 7.20 14.65
N SER A 53 -4.40 7.79 15.76
CA SER A 53 -3.51 8.32 16.78
C SER A 53 -2.45 7.27 17.17
N LEU A 54 -1.51 6.94 16.27
CA LEU A 54 -0.28 6.24 16.58
C LEU A 54 0.57 7.25 17.33
N LYS A 55 0.30 7.36 18.64
CA LYS A 55 1.22 7.96 19.61
C LYS A 55 2.55 7.22 19.46
N THR A 56 3.50 7.85 18.80
CA THR A 56 4.91 7.57 19.00
C THR A 56 5.27 8.18 20.35
N ASN A 57 5.29 7.34 21.38
CA ASN A 57 5.89 7.67 22.68
C ASN A 57 7.38 7.36 22.65
#